data_AF-A0A6V7PKQ1-F1
#
_entry.id   AF-A0A6V7PKQ1-F1
#
_cell.length_a   1.000
_cell.length_b   1.000
_cell.length_c   1.000
_cell.angle_alpha   90.00
_cell.angle_beta   90.00
_cell.angle_gamma   90.00
#
_symmetry.space_group_name_H-M   'P 1'
#
loop_
_entity.id
_entity.type
_entity.pdbx_description
1 polymer ?
#
loop_
_entity_poly.entity_id
_entity_poly.type
_entity_poly.pdbx_seq_one_letter_code
_entity_poly.pdbx_strand_id
1 'polypeptide(L)'
;MINLKIQTWCSRGKHSARSNLLLLLFRLLPPPSPSSPSPSPWSPPQLRNLGSGLRVELRRQQQWRRGGPPPARRRLRALRVPSLPSSAIASLAAGHYHSLAVAADGHLWSWGRNAESQLGRPSLRETWSIPQRVVGLDNVKVRAAAASGVVSAAIGDDGSLWVWGRSKRGQLGLGREITEATKPCRVEALAGHDVVKVSFGWGHAFALTKDGKLFGWGYSEDGRLGQMGQIFDTTSKHPPDLDKHRDKSKSMLEIVEELVAERIEREDNMPIIWEPSLIRELSDINVSDVSCGLDHSLVLCCDGTLLSCGDNTYGQLGRTTEGSKLLPVETNFNFKPLSVSAGLGHSLLLCKTESEHENKSNAVLSWGWNRSSQLGRQGQEGIPLSVEGLSGEDPIAVSAGRVHSIVLTSKGEVWVWGSGRNGRLGLGARQTRQSLRF
;
A
#
# COMPACT_ATOMS: atom_id res chain seq x y z
N MET A 1 1.19 -27.60 -15.15
CA MET A 1 1.92 -26.93 -16.26
C MET A 1 2.17 -25.44 -16.05
N ILE A 2 1.24 -24.68 -15.44
CA ILE A 2 1.39 -23.25 -15.09
C ILE A 2 2.65 -22.96 -14.24
N ASN A 3 2.88 -23.74 -13.17
CA ASN A 3 4.07 -23.58 -12.32
C ASN A 3 5.40 -23.81 -13.05
N LEU A 4 5.44 -24.70 -14.06
CA LEU A 4 6.67 -25.04 -14.79
C LEU A 4 7.02 -23.96 -15.83
N LYS A 5 6.02 -23.35 -16.48
CA LYS A 5 6.23 -22.25 -17.45
C LYS A 5 6.52 -20.90 -16.78
N ILE A 6 5.96 -20.66 -15.59
CA ILE A 6 6.33 -19.50 -14.74
C ILE A 6 7.79 -19.62 -14.26
N GLN A 7 8.28 -20.84 -14.01
CA GLN A 7 9.68 -21.07 -13.63
C GLN A 7 10.66 -20.83 -14.80
N THR A 8 10.32 -21.23 -16.02
CA THR A 8 11.15 -20.95 -17.22
C THR A 8 11.11 -19.48 -17.64
N TRP A 9 10.05 -18.74 -17.30
CA TRP A 9 10.02 -17.28 -17.49
C TRP A 9 10.87 -16.55 -16.44
N CYS A 10 10.89 -17.03 -15.19
CA CYS A 10 11.73 -16.48 -14.13
C CYS A 10 13.24 -16.67 -14.35
N SER A 11 13.66 -17.63 -15.18
CA SER A 11 15.08 -17.90 -15.43
C SER A 11 15.73 -16.97 -16.47
N ARG A 12 14.94 -16.16 -17.20
CA ARG A 12 15.43 -15.30 -18.30
C ARG A 12 15.63 -13.82 -17.97
N GLY A 13 15.41 -13.37 -16.72
CA GLY A 13 15.95 -12.07 -16.30
C GLY A 13 15.15 -11.31 -15.25
N LYS A 14 15.88 -10.89 -14.20
CA LYS A 14 15.57 -9.86 -13.18
C LYS A 14 14.46 -10.21 -12.17
N HIS A 15 14.89 -10.34 -10.91
CA HIS A 15 14.07 -10.54 -9.70
C HIS A 15 12.88 -9.55 -9.52
N SER A 16 12.84 -8.44 -10.27
CA SER A 16 11.71 -7.50 -10.34
C SER A 16 10.44 -8.12 -10.95
N ALA A 17 10.57 -9.05 -11.90
CA ALA A 17 9.42 -9.63 -12.62
C ALA A 17 8.55 -10.56 -11.74
N ARG A 18 9.14 -11.25 -10.75
CA ARG A 18 8.41 -12.13 -9.81
C ARG A 18 7.44 -11.37 -8.91
N SER A 19 7.76 -10.13 -8.56
CA SER A 19 6.93 -9.28 -7.71
C SER A 19 5.71 -8.76 -8.49
N ASN A 20 5.92 -8.36 -9.75
CA ASN A 20 4.88 -7.91 -10.66
C ASN A 20 3.92 -9.07 -11.04
N LEU A 21 4.45 -10.28 -11.30
CA LEU A 21 3.62 -11.44 -11.63
C LEU A 21 2.73 -11.88 -10.45
N LEU A 22 3.21 -11.79 -9.21
CA LEU A 22 2.38 -12.11 -8.04
C LEU A 22 1.27 -11.06 -7.82
N LEU A 23 1.58 -9.77 -8.05
CA LEU A 23 0.60 -8.66 -8.01
C LEU A 23 -0.45 -8.81 -9.12
N LEU A 24 -0.05 -9.20 -10.33
CA LEU A 24 -0.97 -9.51 -11.43
C LEU A 24 -1.80 -10.77 -11.17
N LEU A 25 -1.21 -11.84 -10.63
CA LEU A 25 -1.94 -13.07 -10.29
C LEU A 25 -3.01 -12.86 -9.21
N PHE A 26 -2.84 -11.89 -8.30
CA PHE A 26 -3.88 -11.48 -7.36
C PHE A 26 -5.04 -10.69 -8.02
N ARG A 27 -4.84 -10.13 -9.23
CA ARG A 27 -5.85 -9.37 -9.98
C ARG A 27 -6.80 -10.24 -10.82
N LEU A 28 -6.52 -11.53 -11.03
CA LEU A 28 -7.20 -12.37 -12.05
C LEU A 28 -8.12 -13.47 -11.52
N LEU A 29 -8.18 -13.66 -10.20
CA LEU A 29 -9.18 -14.57 -9.64
C LEU A 29 -10.51 -13.83 -9.60
N PRO A 30 -11.53 -14.23 -10.40
CA PRO A 30 -12.86 -13.65 -10.27
C PRO A 30 -13.38 -13.90 -8.85
N PRO A 31 -14.21 -13.02 -8.28
CA PRO A 31 -14.88 -13.32 -7.03
C PRO A 31 -15.69 -14.61 -7.21
N PRO A 32 -15.60 -15.61 -6.31
CA PRO A 32 -16.55 -16.72 -6.35
C PRO A 32 -17.96 -16.18 -6.11
N SER A 33 -18.92 -16.67 -6.89
CA SER A 33 -20.33 -16.29 -6.80
C SER A 33 -20.91 -16.58 -5.39
N PRO A 34 -21.86 -15.77 -4.89
CA PRO A 34 -22.45 -15.96 -3.56
C PRO A 34 -23.43 -17.14 -3.45
N SER A 35 -23.51 -18.02 -4.45
CA SER A 35 -24.47 -19.12 -4.51
C SER A 35 -23.78 -20.47 -4.75
N SER A 36 -23.29 -21.08 -3.68
CA SER A 36 -23.30 -22.55 -3.58
C SER A 36 -23.34 -23.00 -2.11
N PRO A 37 -24.20 -23.98 -1.75
CA PRO A 37 -24.36 -24.43 -0.38
C PRO A 37 -23.19 -25.29 0.07
N SER A 38 -22.90 -25.22 1.37
CA SER A 38 -21.87 -26.02 2.06
C SER A 38 -21.98 -27.52 1.76
N PRO A 39 -20.88 -28.23 1.44
CA PRO A 39 -20.92 -29.69 1.41
C PRO A 39 -20.88 -30.25 2.83
N SER A 40 -21.79 -31.18 3.09
CA SER A 40 -21.87 -32.04 4.27
C SER A 40 -20.67 -33.02 4.35
N PRO A 41 -20.38 -33.60 5.53
CA PRO A 41 -19.16 -34.38 5.74
C PRO A 41 -19.28 -35.79 5.14
N TRP A 42 -18.37 -36.13 4.22
CA TRP A 42 -18.24 -37.48 3.66
C TRP A 42 -17.33 -38.38 4.52
N SER A 43 -17.84 -39.57 4.81
CA SER A 43 -17.12 -40.69 5.46
C SER A 43 -16.05 -41.30 4.54
N PRO A 44 -14.90 -41.78 5.06
CA PRO A 44 -13.83 -42.33 4.24
C PRO A 44 -14.11 -43.79 3.78
N PRO A 45 -13.77 -44.19 2.53
CA PRO A 45 -13.85 -45.58 2.08
C PRO A 45 -12.70 -46.44 2.62
N GLN A 46 -12.97 -47.75 2.73
CA GLN A 46 -12.06 -48.78 3.23
C GLN A 46 -10.84 -49.02 2.33
N LEU A 47 -9.69 -49.19 2.97
CA LEU A 47 -8.37 -49.48 2.41
C LEU A 47 -8.24 -50.95 2.00
N ARG A 48 -8.10 -51.25 0.71
CA ARG A 48 -7.31 -52.40 0.24
C ARG A 48 -6.52 -52.03 -1.02
N ASN A 49 -5.22 -52.35 -0.98
CA ASN A 49 -4.20 -52.25 -2.04
C ASN A 49 -3.52 -50.89 -2.27
N LEU A 50 -2.51 -50.57 -1.44
CA LEU A 50 -1.41 -49.66 -1.80
C LEU A 50 -0.07 -50.27 -1.36
N GLY A 51 0.95 -50.14 -2.22
CA GLY A 51 2.25 -50.81 -2.15
C GLY A 51 3.20 -50.32 -1.03
N SER A 52 4.31 -51.05 -0.89
CA SER A 52 5.28 -51.01 0.22
C SER A 52 5.92 -49.64 0.52
N GLY A 53 5.88 -48.67 -0.39
CA GLY A 53 6.39 -47.31 -0.17
C GLY A 53 5.58 -46.47 0.82
N LEU A 54 4.27 -46.72 0.98
CA LEU A 54 3.43 -45.98 1.95
C LEU A 54 3.55 -46.49 3.40
N ARG A 55 4.17 -47.67 3.63
CA ARG A 55 4.38 -48.19 5.00
C ARG A 55 5.48 -47.43 5.78
N VAL A 56 6.39 -46.74 5.11
CA VAL A 56 7.45 -45.95 5.77
C VAL A 56 6.92 -44.58 6.20
N GLU A 57 6.06 -43.95 5.40
CA GLU A 57 5.49 -42.64 5.74
C GLU A 57 4.41 -42.71 6.83
N LEU A 58 3.72 -43.85 6.97
CA LEU A 58 2.76 -44.11 8.05
C LEU A 58 3.41 -44.47 9.40
N ARG A 59 4.68 -44.92 9.44
CA ARG A 59 5.41 -45.07 10.70
C ARG A 59 5.96 -43.76 11.26
N ARG A 60 6.20 -42.74 10.40
CA ARG A 60 6.55 -41.39 10.86
C ARG A 60 5.36 -40.61 11.43
N GLN A 61 4.13 -40.94 11.06
CA GLN A 61 2.93 -40.31 11.63
C GLN A 61 2.43 -40.91 12.96
N GLN A 62 3.02 -42.01 13.46
CA GLN A 62 2.62 -42.63 14.74
C GLN A 62 3.59 -42.37 15.91
N GLN A 63 4.65 -41.58 15.73
CA GLN A 63 5.59 -41.24 16.80
C GLN A 63 5.35 -39.86 17.44
N TRP A 64 4.15 -39.28 17.31
CA TRP A 64 3.78 -38.03 17.99
C TRP A 64 2.67 -38.18 19.05
N ARG A 65 2.44 -39.41 19.54
CA ARG A 65 1.55 -39.67 20.69
C ARG A 65 2.32 -40.11 21.94
N ARG A 66 3.42 -39.41 22.26
CA ARG A 66 3.92 -39.35 23.64
C ARG A 66 4.10 -37.88 24.00
N GLY A 67 3.23 -37.42 24.91
CA GLY A 67 3.18 -36.03 25.35
C GLY A 67 4.48 -35.62 26.03
N GLY A 68 5.22 -34.75 25.37
CA GLY A 68 6.04 -33.74 26.02
C GLY A 68 5.28 -32.41 25.99
N PRO A 69 5.52 -31.50 26.94
CA PRO A 69 4.90 -30.17 26.90
C PRO A 69 5.23 -29.50 25.56
N PRO A 70 4.29 -28.75 24.97
CA PRO A 70 4.54 -28.04 23.72
C PRO A 70 5.78 -27.15 23.88
N PRO A 71 6.67 -27.07 22.86
CA PRO A 71 7.83 -26.20 22.96
C PRO A 71 7.34 -24.78 23.30
N ALA A 72 7.96 -24.20 24.33
CA ALA A 72 7.56 -22.91 24.87
C ALA A 72 7.36 -21.91 23.73
N ARG A 73 6.15 -21.33 23.64
CA ARG A 73 5.83 -20.28 22.66
C ARG A 73 6.89 -19.19 22.79
N ARG A 74 7.74 -19.07 21.76
CA ARG A 74 8.79 -18.04 21.71
C ARG A 74 8.10 -16.68 21.68
N ARG A 75 7.95 -16.03 22.85
CA ARG A 75 7.43 -14.67 22.96
C ARG A 75 8.27 -13.78 22.06
N LEU A 76 7.69 -13.28 20.96
CA LEU A 76 8.32 -12.23 20.18
C LEU A 76 8.26 -10.96 21.03
N ARG A 77 9.34 -10.66 21.75
CA ARG A 77 9.50 -9.41 22.47
C ARG A 77 9.86 -8.32 21.46
N ALA A 78 9.18 -7.17 21.51
CA ALA A 78 9.64 -5.99 20.80
C ALA A 78 11.08 -5.68 21.25
N LEU A 79 12.00 -5.54 20.29
CA LEU A 79 13.40 -5.27 20.57
C LEU A 79 13.69 -3.81 20.27
N ARG A 80 14.32 -3.12 21.22
CA ARG A 80 14.93 -1.81 20.96
C ARG A 80 15.97 -1.98 19.86
N VAL A 81 16.02 -1.07 18.90
CA VAL A 81 17.10 -0.99 17.91
C VAL A 81 18.23 -0.16 18.55
N PRO A 82 19.28 -0.79 19.11
CA PRO A 82 20.23 -0.09 19.99
C PRO A 82 21.17 0.85 19.23
N SER A 83 21.27 0.70 17.92
CA SER A 83 22.14 1.48 17.05
C SER A 83 21.48 2.73 16.45
N LEU A 84 20.20 2.98 16.75
CA LEU A 84 19.63 4.31 16.53
C LEU A 84 20.25 5.28 17.55
N PRO A 85 20.40 6.57 17.19
CA PRO A 85 21.05 7.54 18.07
C PRO A 85 20.30 7.66 19.40
N SER A 86 21.01 8.12 20.43
CA SER A 86 20.41 8.37 21.76
C SER A 86 19.42 9.53 21.74
N SER A 87 19.48 10.42 20.74
CA SER A 87 18.45 11.41 20.48
C SER A 87 17.10 10.75 20.24
N ALA A 88 16.02 11.35 20.75
CA ALA A 88 14.67 10.87 20.50
C ALA A 88 14.40 10.74 18.99
N ILE A 89 13.71 9.67 18.58
CA ILE A 89 13.23 9.51 17.20
C ILE A 89 11.92 10.30 17.07
N ALA A 90 11.89 11.24 16.13
CA ALA A 90 10.75 12.11 15.88
C ALA A 90 9.71 11.46 14.96
N SER A 91 10.15 10.70 13.95
CA SER A 91 9.24 9.99 13.05
C SER A 91 9.89 8.77 12.39
N LEU A 92 9.05 7.90 11.85
CA LEU A 92 9.43 6.66 11.17
C LEU A 92 8.70 6.55 9.83
N ALA A 93 9.36 5.97 8.84
CA ALA A 93 8.74 5.57 7.58
C ALA A 93 9.21 4.18 7.15
N ALA A 94 8.37 3.44 6.44
CA ALA A 94 8.68 2.08 6.01
C ALA A 94 8.33 1.87 4.53
N GLY A 95 9.32 1.47 3.74
CA GLY A 95 9.11 0.96 2.40
C GLY A 95 8.84 -0.55 2.41
N HIS A 96 8.83 -1.20 1.24
CA HIS A 96 8.56 -2.64 1.18
C HIS A 96 9.62 -3.50 1.87
N TYR A 97 10.88 -3.05 1.81
CA TYR A 97 12.04 -3.81 2.26
C TYR A 97 13.07 -2.97 3.03
N HIS A 98 12.73 -1.73 3.37
CA HIS A 98 13.61 -0.80 4.07
C HIS A 98 12.82 0.08 5.02
N SER A 99 13.52 0.70 5.96
CA SER A 99 12.96 1.58 6.98
C SER A 99 13.81 2.84 7.09
N LEU A 100 13.14 3.93 7.44
CA LEU A 100 13.71 5.23 7.68
C LEU A 100 13.31 5.71 9.09
N ALA A 101 14.20 6.41 9.76
CA ALA A 101 13.94 7.06 11.04
C ALA A 101 14.53 8.47 11.04
N VAL A 102 13.69 9.46 11.38
CA VAL A 102 14.10 10.84 11.58
C VAL A 102 14.40 11.04 13.06
N ALA A 103 15.63 11.41 13.38
CA ALA A 103 16.02 11.80 14.73
C ALA A 103 15.57 13.25 15.03
N ALA A 104 15.35 13.57 16.30
CA ALA A 104 14.89 14.89 16.74
C ALA A 104 15.89 16.02 16.43
N ASP A 105 17.16 15.68 16.17
CA ASP A 105 18.20 16.62 15.72
C ASP A 105 18.16 16.89 14.20
N GLY A 106 17.23 16.27 13.47
CA GLY A 106 17.05 16.42 12.03
C GLY A 106 17.85 15.42 11.18
N HIS A 107 18.58 14.48 11.78
CA HIS A 107 19.31 13.47 11.03
C HIS A 107 18.42 12.30 10.60
N LEU A 108 18.61 11.84 9.35
CA LEU A 108 17.89 10.70 8.80
C LEU A 108 18.74 9.42 8.85
N TRP A 109 18.13 8.34 9.32
CA TRP A 109 18.72 7.00 9.40
C TRP A 109 17.96 6.02 8.52
N SER A 110 18.68 5.09 7.87
CA SER A 110 18.08 4.07 7.00
C SER A 110 18.67 2.69 7.25
N TRP A 111 17.86 1.65 7.11
CA TRP A 111 18.28 0.24 7.14
C TRP A 111 17.32 -0.65 6.32
N GLY A 112 17.73 -1.88 6.05
CA GLY A 112 17.02 -2.87 5.25
C GLY A 112 17.74 -3.19 3.95
N ARG A 113 17.00 -3.53 2.90
CA ARG A 113 17.53 -3.84 1.56
C ARG A 113 18.00 -2.56 0.86
N ASN A 114 19.09 -2.65 0.10
CA ASN A 114 19.69 -1.57 -0.71
C ASN A 114 19.97 -1.96 -2.17
N ALA A 115 19.39 -3.04 -2.68
CA ALA A 115 19.65 -3.52 -4.05
C ALA A 115 19.22 -2.52 -5.15
N GLU A 116 18.34 -1.58 -4.80
CA GLU A 116 17.81 -0.53 -5.67
C GLU A 116 18.17 0.85 -5.11
N SER A 117 19.27 0.95 -4.34
CA SER A 117 19.79 2.19 -3.78
C SER A 117 18.87 2.92 -2.79
N GLN A 118 17.82 2.26 -2.29
CA GLN A 118 16.80 2.84 -1.40
C GLN A 118 17.30 3.25 0.01
N LEU A 119 18.55 2.99 0.37
CA LEU A 119 19.13 3.47 1.64
C LEU A 119 19.89 4.79 1.51
N GLY A 120 20.05 5.32 0.28
CA GLY A 120 20.69 6.62 0.04
C GLY A 120 22.20 6.58 0.25
N ARG A 121 22.83 5.44 -0.07
CA ARG A 121 24.28 5.25 0.04
C ARG A 121 24.81 4.25 -1.00
N PRO A 122 26.01 4.50 -1.56
CA PRO A 122 26.66 3.53 -2.42
C PRO A 122 27.11 2.32 -1.58
N SER A 123 26.75 1.11 -2.01
CA SER A 123 27.20 -0.11 -1.33
C SER A 123 27.17 -1.32 -2.26
N LEU A 124 28.21 -2.15 -2.20
CA LEU A 124 28.22 -3.51 -2.78
C LEU A 124 27.34 -4.48 -1.98
N ARG A 125 26.94 -4.11 -0.75
CA ARG A 125 26.12 -4.93 0.13
C ARG A 125 24.64 -4.65 -0.09
N GLU A 126 23.90 -5.69 -0.45
CA GLU A 126 22.47 -5.59 -0.78
C GLU A 126 21.55 -5.39 0.44
N THR A 127 22.00 -5.64 1.67
CA THR A 127 21.14 -5.54 2.88
C THR A 127 21.95 -5.09 4.10
N TRP A 128 21.37 -4.16 4.86
CA TRP A 128 21.91 -3.56 6.08
C TRP A 128 20.93 -3.75 7.23
N SER A 129 21.27 -4.53 8.24
CA SER A 129 20.41 -4.77 9.41
C SER A 129 20.58 -3.74 10.52
N ILE A 130 21.60 -2.89 10.43
CA ILE A 130 21.94 -1.86 11.40
C ILE A 130 21.60 -0.50 10.78
N PRO A 131 20.74 0.33 11.41
CA PRO A 131 20.56 1.73 11.05
C PRO A 131 21.87 2.46 10.87
N GLN A 132 21.96 3.18 9.76
CA GLN A 132 23.06 4.09 9.49
C GLN A 132 22.50 5.39 8.93
N ARG A 133 23.18 6.49 9.24
CA ARG A 133 22.85 7.81 8.71
C ARG A 133 22.84 7.78 7.17
N VAL A 134 21.84 8.44 6.59
CA VAL A 134 21.75 8.66 5.14
C VAL A 134 22.80 9.69 4.75
N VAL A 135 23.58 9.40 3.71
CA VAL A 135 24.66 10.28 3.23
C VAL A 135 24.12 11.23 2.18
N GLY A 136 24.60 12.49 2.14
CA GLY A 136 24.16 13.48 1.15
C GLY A 136 23.01 14.39 1.63
N LEU A 137 22.63 14.30 2.90
CA LEU A 137 21.71 15.22 3.58
C LEU A 137 22.42 15.97 4.72
N ASP A 138 23.75 16.11 4.66
CA ASP A 138 24.55 16.60 5.78
C ASP A 138 24.26 18.06 6.16
N ASN A 139 23.76 18.86 5.21
CA ASN A 139 23.34 20.25 5.40
C ASN A 139 21.81 20.43 5.38
N VAL A 140 21.04 19.35 5.53
CA VAL A 140 19.58 19.38 5.51
C VAL A 140 19.07 18.85 6.85
N LYS A 141 18.32 19.67 7.59
CA LYS A 141 17.59 19.20 8.77
C LYS A 141 16.29 18.56 8.31
N VAL A 142 16.22 17.24 8.37
CA VAL A 142 15.04 16.49 7.93
C VAL A 142 13.95 16.59 9.00
N ARG A 143 12.76 17.09 8.62
CA ARG A 143 11.58 17.14 9.50
C ARG A 143 10.64 15.95 9.29
N ALA A 144 10.62 15.37 8.09
CA ALA A 144 9.77 14.23 7.76
C ALA A 144 10.42 13.33 6.71
N ALA A 145 10.02 12.06 6.69
CA ALA A 145 10.47 11.09 5.71
C ALA A 145 9.29 10.24 5.22
N ALA A 146 9.40 9.72 4.00
CA ALA A 146 8.45 8.79 3.42
C ALA A 146 9.18 7.68 2.67
N ALA A 147 8.56 6.52 2.58
CA ALA A 147 9.12 5.39 1.86
C ALA A 147 7.99 4.54 1.28
N SER A 148 8.15 4.09 0.04
CA SER A 148 7.22 3.15 -0.60
C SER A 148 7.97 2.33 -1.64
N GLY A 149 7.64 1.05 -1.76
CA GLY A 149 8.37 0.16 -2.66
C GLY A 149 9.88 0.16 -2.38
N VAL A 150 10.61 0.70 -3.35
CA VAL A 150 12.07 0.88 -3.35
C VAL A 150 12.48 2.35 -3.54
N VAL A 151 11.55 3.28 -3.31
CA VAL A 151 11.78 4.73 -3.31
C VAL A 151 11.72 5.24 -1.88
N SER A 152 12.54 6.23 -1.60
CA SER A 152 12.63 6.92 -0.32
C SER A 152 12.60 8.42 -0.56
N ALA A 153 12.10 9.16 0.43
CA ALA A 153 12.09 10.60 0.41
C ALA A 153 12.34 11.20 1.79
N ALA A 154 12.88 12.40 1.79
CA ALA A 154 13.06 13.25 2.95
C ALA A 154 12.55 14.66 2.65
N ILE A 155 11.98 15.31 3.65
CA ILE A 155 11.53 16.69 3.61
C ILE A 155 12.40 17.48 4.59
N GLY A 156 13.11 18.49 4.09
CA GLY A 156 13.87 19.45 4.89
C GLY A 156 12.97 20.36 5.72
N ASP A 157 13.52 20.96 6.77
CA ASP A 157 12.84 21.98 7.58
C ASP A 157 12.45 23.23 6.77
N ASP A 158 13.25 23.55 5.75
CA ASP A 158 13.01 24.53 4.70
C ASP A 158 11.93 24.14 3.68
N GLY A 159 11.34 22.94 3.80
CA GLY A 159 10.33 22.41 2.89
C GLY A 159 10.88 21.80 1.60
N SER A 160 12.21 21.69 1.44
CA SER A 160 12.81 21.02 0.29
C SER A 160 12.50 19.52 0.27
N LEU A 161 12.10 18.99 -0.90
CA LEU A 161 11.89 17.56 -1.11
C LEU A 161 13.14 16.92 -1.72
N TRP A 162 13.59 15.83 -1.09
CA TRP A 162 14.71 15.00 -1.54
C TRP A 162 14.25 13.56 -1.75
N VAL A 163 14.68 12.92 -2.84
CA VAL A 163 14.31 11.54 -3.18
C VAL A 163 15.52 10.70 -3.55
N TRP A 164 15.42 9.38 -3.36
CA TRP A 164 16.42 8.42 -3.84
C TRP A 164 15.81 7.01 -3.99
N GLY A 165 16.57 6.11 -4.62
CA GLY A 165 16.16 4.76 -4.95
C GLY A 165 16.05 4.54 -6.46
N ARG A 166 15.22 3.58 -6.88
CA ARG A 166 14.93 3.34 -8.31
C ARG A 166 13.45 3.39 -8.60
N SER A 167 13.08 4.02 -9.69
CA SER A 167 11.74 3.89 -10.27
C SER A 167 11.77 4.12 -11.76
N LYS A 168 11.32 3.11 -12.53
CA LYS A 168 11.08 3.25 -13.96
C LYS A 168 9.78 3.99 -14.30
N ARG A 169 8.99 4.30 -13.28
CA ARG A 169 7.62 4.85 -13.41
C ARG A 169 7.59 6.35 -13.12
N GLY A 170 8.74 7.02 -13.14
CA GLY A 170 8.85 8.44 -12.85
C GLY A 170 8.68 8.85 -11.39
N GLN A 171 8.45 7.94 -10.42
CA GLN A 171 8.19 8.32 -9.01
C GLN A 171 9.29 9.15 -8.34
N LEU A 172 10.50 9.18 -8.89
CA LEU A 172 11.56 10.07 -8.39
C LEU A 172 11.23 11.54 -8.65
N GLY A 173 10.50 11.88 -9.72
CA GLY A 173 10.16 13.28 -10.01
C GLY A 173 11.37 14.15 -10.37
N LEU A 174 12.50 13.54 -10.74
CA LEU A 174 13.78 14.22 -10.97
C LEU A 174 13.97 14.68 -12.42
N GLY A 175 13.01 14.44 -13.30
CA GLY A 175 13.14 14.74 -14.72
C GLY A 175 13.03 13.51 -15.61
N ARG A 176 12.91 13.78 -16.92
CA ARG A 176 12.68 12.76 -17.94
C ARG A 176 13.79 11.70 -17.92
N GLU A 177 13.38 10.43 -17.91
CA GLU A 177 14.24 9.24 -17.96
C GLU A 177 15.22 9.04 -16.79
N ILE A 178 15.13 9.87 -15.74
CA ILE A 178 15.89 9.66 -14.50
C ILE A 178 15.20 8.56 -13.67
N THR A 179 15.69 7.33 -13.81
CA THR A 179 15.09 6.14 -13.18
C THR A 179 15.82 5.63 -11.95
N GLU A 180 16.96 6.23 -11.60
CA GLU A 180 17.76 5.90 -10.42
C GLU A 180 18.39 7.15 -9.82
N ALA A 181 18.37 7.23 -8.49
CA ALA A 181 19.15 8.15 -7.69
C ALA A 181 19.81 7.37 -6.54
N THR A 182 21.14 7.24 -6.57
CA THR A 182 21.88 6.41 -5.59
C THR A 182 22.12 7.11 -4.25
N LYS A 183 21.94 8.42 -4.24
CA LYS A 183 22.01 9.31 -3.09
C LYS A 183 20.78 10.23 -3.13
N PRO A 184 20.41 10.86 -2.00
CA PRO A 184 19.37 11.88 -1.96
C PRO A 184 19.62 12.97 -3.02
N CYS A 185 18.63 13.16 -3.90
CA CYS A 185 18.61 14.19 -4.93
C CYS A 185 17.43 15.12 -4.66
N ARG A 186 17.67 16.43 -4.69
CA ARG A 186 16.62 17.43 -4.52
C ARG A 186 15.70 17.42 -5.74
N VAL A 187 14.40 17.53 -5.50
CA VAL A 187 13.37 17.64 -6.54
C VAL A 187 13.24 19.11 -6.92
N GLU A 188 14.07 19.57 -7.87
CA GLU A 188 14.16 20.99 -8.23
C GLU A 188 12.86 21.57 -8.83
N ALA A 189 12.01 20.73 -9.43
CA ALA A 189 10.69 21.15 -9.90
C ALA A 189 9.76 21.67 -8.78
N LEU A 190 10.08 21.37 -7.51
CA LEU A 190 9.38 21.87 -6.33
C LEU A 190 10.18 22.94 -5.56
N ALA A 191 11.26 23.46 -6.15
CA ALA A 191 12.01 24.55 -5.53
C ALA A 191 11.12 25.78 -5.31
N GLY A 192 11.20 26.37 -4.11
CA GLY A 192 10.35 27.50 -3.71
C GLY A 192 8.99 27.11 -3.11
N HIS A 193 8.62 25.83 -3.13
CA HIS A 193 7.44 25.33 -2.43
C HIS A 193 7.81 24.70 -1.08
N ASP A 194 7.10 25.06 -0.02
CA ASP A 194 7.27 24.48 1.31
C ASP A 194 6.52 23.14 1.39
N VAL A 195 7.14 22.03 0.98
CA VAL A 195 6.51 20.70 0.92
C VAL A 195 6.34 20.13 2.34
N VAL A 196 5.11 19.86 2.77
CA VAL A 196 4.80 19.35 4.12
C VAL A 196 4.50 17.86 4.17
N LYS A 197 4.08 17.25 3.05
CA LYS A 197 3.82 15.81 2.96
C LYS A 197 4.15 15.31 1.56
N VAL A 198 4.70 14.10 1.48
CA VAL A 198 4.86 13.35 0.23
C VAL A 198 4.26 11.96 0.41
N SER A 199 3.56 11.48 -0.61
CA SER A 199 2.91 10.18 -0.61
C SER A 199 3.20 9.45 -1.92
N PHE A 200 3.51 8.16 -1.84
CA PHE A 200 3.91 7.33 -2.98
C PHE A 200 2.98 6.13 -3.13
N GLY A 201 2.36 6.02 -4.30
CA GLY A 201 1.68 4.81 -4.72
C GLY A 201 2.63 3.82 -5.40
N TRP A 202 2.10 2.86 -6.15
CA TRP A 202 2.94 1.89 -6.85
C TRP A 202 3.66 2.47 -8.07
N GLY A 203 3.00 3.43 -8.72
CA GLY A 203 3.42 4.04 -9.98
C GLY A 203 3.49 5.57 -9.95
N HIS A 204 2.92 6.21 -8.94
CA HIS A 204 2.72 7.66 -8.88
C HIS A 204 3.05 8.22 -7.51
N ALA A 205 3.12 9.54 -7.41
CA ALA A 205 3.37 10.24 -6.17
C ALA A 205 2.64 11.58 -6.12
N PHE A 206 2.42 12.06 -4.90
CA PHE A 206 1.95 13.41 -4.63
C PHE A 206 2.87 14.12 -3.62
N ALA A 207 3.03 15.43 -3.80
CA ALA A 207 3.59 16.35 -2.82
C ALA A 207 2.55 17.40 -2.45
N LEU A 208 2.28 17.52 -1.17
CA LEU A 208 1.43 18.55 -0.58
C LEU A 208 2.32 19.65 0.01
N THR A 209 1.98 20.88 -0.31
CA THR A 209 2.67 22.09 0.17
C THR A 209 1.92 22.74 1.33
N LYS A 210 2.62 23.56 2.12
CA LYS A 210 2.06 24.24 3.29
C LYS A 210 0.92 25.19 2.96
N ASP A 211 0.94 25.80 1.78
CA ASP A 211 -0.13 26.66 1.24
C ASP A 211 -1.28 25.86 0.61
N GLY A 212 -1.28 24.53 0.73
CA GLY A 212 -2.40 23.67 0.33
C GLY A 212 -2.38 23.24 -1.14
N LYS A 213 -1.35 23.59 -1.92
CA LYS A 213 -1.22 23.13 -3.31
C LYS A 213 -0.78 21.67 -3.35
N LEU A 214 -1.34 20.92 -4.29
CA LEU A 214 -1.01 19.52 -4.55
C LEU A 214 -0.30 19.38 -5.90
N PHE A 215 0.83 18.67 -5.91
CA PHE A 215 1.59 18.33 -7.10
C PHE A 215 1.62 16.82 -7.27
N GLY A 216 1.41 16.31 -8.49
CA GLY A 216 1.43 14.88 -8.80
C GLY A 216 2.35 14.54 -9.96
N TRP A 217 2.91 13.33 -9.95
CA TRP A 217 3.79 12.81 -11.00
C TRP A 217 3.88 11.29 -10.97
N GLY A 218 4.57 10.73 -11.95
CA GLY A 218 4.68 9.29 -12.22
C GLY A 218 3.67 8.84 -13.26
N TYR A 219 3.22 7.60 -13.17
CA TYR A 219 2.16 7.07 -14.05
C TYR A 219 0.89 7.92 -13.98
N SER A 220 0.37 8.31 -15.14
CA SER A 220 -0.80 9.20 -15.26
C SER A 220 -2.09 8.51 -15.73
N GLU A 221 -2.02 7.27 -16.21
CA GLU A 221 -3.21 6.50 -16.60
C GLU A 221 -4.04 6.03 -15.40
N ASP A 222 -5.25 5.57 -15.72
CA ASP A 222 -6.29 5.14 -14.79
C ASP A 222 -6.81 6.29 -13.89
N GLY A 223 -6.45 7.55 -14.20
CA GLY A 223 -6.87 8.72 -13.44
C GLY A 223 -6.28 8.82 -12.03
N ARG A 224 -5.21 8.06 -11.72
CA ARG A 224 -4.60 8.01 -10.37
C ARG A 224 -4.00 9.34 -9.87
N LEU A 225 -3.78 10.27 -10.80
CA LEU A 225 -3.32 11.63 -10.53
C LEU A 225 -4.45 12.68 -10.63
N GLY A 226 -5.67 12.28 -11.01
CA GLY A 226 -6.71 13.23 -11.41
C GLY A 226 -6.44 13.85 -12.78
N GLN A 227 -7.11 14.97 -13.11
CA GLN A 227 -6.83 15.70 -14.34
C GLN A 227 -5.64 16.66 -14.20
N MET A 228 -4.55 16.27 -14.85
CA MET A 228 -3.36 17.07 -15.08
C MET A 228 -3.62 17.95 -16.31
N GLY A 229 -3.73 19.27 -16.16
CA GLY A 229 -4.10 20.14 -17.28
C GLY A 229 -3.19 20.03 -18.51
N GLN A 230 -3.79 20.17 -19.71
CA GLN A 230 -3.26 19.97 -21.07
C GLN A 230 -2.05 19.02 -21.18
N ILE A 231 -2.37 17.74 -21.26
CA ILE A 231 -1.51 16.71 -21.82
C ILE A 231 -1.34 17.01 -23.31
N PHE A 232 -0.13 17.35 -23.76
CA PHE A 232 0.21 17.27 -25.17
C PHE A 232 0.16 15.79 -25.57
N ASP A 233 -0.85 15.47 -26.37
CA ASP A 233 -0.95 14.36 -27.32
C ASP A 233 -0.70 12.95 -26.77
N THR A 234 -1.77 12.19 -26.51
CA THR A 234 -2.07 11.01 -27.35
C THR A 234 -3.50 10.53 -27.12
N THR A 235 -4.12 10.08 -28.21
CA THR A 235 -5.46 9.53 -28.31
C THR A 235 -5.76 8.48 -27.22
N SER A 236 -6.63 8.83 -26.29
CA SER A 236 -7.31 7.90 -25.39
C SER A 236 -8.14 6.92 -26.22
N LYS A 237 -7.62 5.71 -26.47
CA LYS A 237 -8.47 4.60 -26.88
C LYS A 237 -9.18 4.10 -25.63
N HIS A 238 -10.49 4.35 -25.57
CA HIS A 238 -11.36 3.64 -24.62
C HIS A 238 -11.11 2.14 -24.73
N PRO A 239 -11.15 1.38 -23.61
CA PRO A 239 -11.21 -0.07 -23.71
C PRO A 239 -12.45 -0.45 -24.54
N PRO A 240 -12.36 -1.40 -25.47
CA PRO A 240 -13.53 -1.85 -26.23
C PRO A 240 -14.57 -2.43 -25.25
N ASP A 241 -15.83 -2.05 -25.45
CA ASP A 241 -17.00 -2.67 -24.84
C ASP A 241 -16.87 -4.20 -24.90
N LEU A 242 -16.84 -4.86 -23.74
CA LEU A 242 -16.67 -6.30 -23.58
C LEU A 242 -17.90 -7.13 -24.04
N ASP A 243 -18.89 -6.52 -24.67
CA ASP A 243 -20.13 -7.18 -25.08
C ASP A 243 -20.26 -7.46 -26.58
N LYS A 244 -19.23 -7.15 -27.39
CA LYS A 244 -19.24 -7.49 -28.83
C LYS A 244 -18.07 -8.40 -29.18
N HIS A 245 -18.40 -9.64 -29.52
CA HIS A 245 -17.53 -10.78 -29.88
C HIS A 245 -17.07 -11.67 -28.72
N ARG A 246 -18.03 -12.28 -28.03
CA ARG A 246 -17.78 -13.52 -27.29
C ARG A 246 -17.52 -14.65 -28.28
N ASP A 247 -16.26 -14.87 -28.64
CA ASP A 247 -15.85 -16.09 -29.33
C ASP A 247 -16.08 -17.27 -28.37
N LYS A 248 -17.17 -18.02 -28.61
CA LYS A 248 -17.62 -19.13 -27.76
C LYS A 248 -16.64 -20.33 -27.75
N SER A 249 -15.53 -20.24 -28.47
CA SER A 249 -14.51 -21.29 -28.59
C SER A 249 -13.35 -21.17 -27.57
N LYS A 250 -13.11 -19.98 -26.99
CA LYS A 250 -11.99 -19.76 -26.06
C LYS A 250 -12.31 -20.28 -24.66
N SER A 251 -11.39 -21.03 -24.09
CA SER A 251 -11.47 -21.45 -22.70
C SER A 251 -11.32 -20.26 -21.76
N MET A 252 -11.88 -20.35 -20.54
CA MET A 252 -11.71 -19.33 -19.50
C MET A 252 -10.23 -19.04 -19.19
N LEU A 253 -9.34 -20.01 -19.38
CA LEU A 253 -7.90 -19.84 -19.17
C LEU A 253 -7.27 -18.97 -20.26
N GLU A 254 -7.64 -19.17 -21.52
CA GLU A 254 -7.12 -18.37 -22.65
C GLU A 254 -7.59 -16.91 -22.55
N ILE A 255 -8.86 -16.70 -22.14
CA ILE A 255 -9.38 -15.34 -21.89
C ILE A 255 -8.58 -14.65 -20.77
N VAL A 256 -8.29 -15.36 -19.68
CA VAL A 256 -7.49 -14.82 -18.58
C VAL A 256 -6.06 -14.53 -19.06
N GLU A 257 -5.44 -15.40 -19.84
CA GLU A 257 -4.10 -15.19 -20.39
C GLU A 257 -4.02 -13.97 -21.32
N GLU A 258 -5.04 -13.78 -22.17
CA GLU A 258 -5.13 -12.63 -23.08
C GLU A 258 -5.31 -11.31 -22.32
N LEU A 259 -6.21 -11.28 -21.33
CA LEU A 259 -6.39 -10.11 -20.45
C LEU A 259 -5.13 -9.77 -19.64
N VAL A 260 -4.36 -10.79 -19.24
CA VAL A 260 -3.07 -10.61 -18.58
C VAL A 260 -2.06 -9.98 -19.51
N ALA A 261 -1.94 -10.52 -20.73
CA ALA A 261 -0.99 -10.03 -21.72
C ALA A 261 -1.29 -8.57 -22.07
N GLU A 262 -2.56 -8.25 -22.34
CA GLU A 262 -3.00 -6.89 -22.63
C GLU A 262 -2.70 -5.93 -21.47
N ARG A 263 -2.95 -6.34 -20.22
CA ARG A 263 -2.68 -5.48 -19.07
C ARG A 263 -1.19 -5.27 -18.81
N ILE A 264 -0.35 -6.28 -19.06
CA ILE A 264 1.11 -6.13 -19.01
C ILE A 264 1.57 -5.12 -20.07
N GLU A 265 1.08 -5.25 -21.30
CA GLU A 265 1.44 -4.35 -22.39
C GLU A 265 0.99 -2.89 -22.13
N ARG A 266 -0.20 -2.71 -21.54
CA ARG A 266 -0.68 -1.38 -21.09
C ARG A 266 0.19 -0.81 -19.97
N GLU A 267 0.64 -1.63 -19.01
CA GLU A 267 1.55 -1.18 -17.95
C GLU A 267 2.93 -0.77 -18.49
N ASP A 268 3.45 -1.49 -19.49
CA ASP A 268 4.75 -1.18 -20.11
C ASP A 268 4.70 0.12 -20.92
N ASN A 269 3.54 0.48 -21.48
CA ASN A 269 3.34 1.69 -22.30
C ASN A 269 2.62 2.83 -21.56
N MET A 270 2.51 2.76 -20.24
CA MET A 270 1.78 3.76 -19.46
C MET A 270 2.49 5.13 -19.50
N PRO A 271 1.84 6.24 -19.91
CA PRO A 271 2.43 7.56 -19.89
C PRO A 271 2.90 7.97 -18.49
N ILE A 272 4.04 8.65 -18.48
CA ILE A 272 4.74 9.08 -17.28
C ILE A 272 4.85 10.61 -17.31
N ILE A 273 4.35 11.23 -16.24
CA ILE A 273 4.69 12.61 -15.87
C ILE A 273 5.99 12.52 -15.06
N TRP A 274 7.09 12.98 -15.64
CA TRP A 274 8.43 12.75 -15.07
C TRP A 274 8.82 13.71 -13.94
N GLU A 275 8.09 14.81 -13.78
CA GLU A 275 8.35 15.86 -12.81
C GLU A 275 7.06 16.27 -12.10
N PRO A 276 7.12 16.63 -10.81
CA PRO A 276 5.98 17.16 -10.07
C PRO A 276 5.26 18.27 -10.84
N SER A 277 3.99 18.05 -11.10
CA SER A 277 3.14 18.99 -11.84
C SER A 277 1.92 19.35 -11.00
N LEU A 278 1.52 20.62 -11.01
CA LEU A 278 0.37 21.10 -10.25
C LEU A 278 -0.92 20.39 -10.70
N ILE A 279 -1.70 19.89 -9.74
CA ILE A 279 -3.03 19.32 -9.98
C ILE A 279 -4.01 20.46 -10.23
N ARG A 280 -4.24 20.80 -11.51
CA ARG A 280 -5.01 22.02 -11.87
C ARG A 280 -6.46 21.98 -11.38
N GLU A 281 -7.09 20.82 -11.32
CA GLU A 281 -8.45 20.68 -10.78
C GLU A 281 -8.56 21.02 -9.29
N LEU A 282 -7.43 21.10 -8.57
CA LEU A 282 -7.35 21.54 -7.17
C LEU A 282 -6.64 22.89 -7.00
N SER A 283 -6.38 23.63 -8.08
CA SER A 283 -5.55 24.86 -8.00
C SER A 283 -6.14 25.95 -7.09
N ASP A 284 -7.47 25.99 -6.97
CA ASP A 284 -8.21 26.92 -6.10
C ASP A 284 -8.72 26.25 -4.80
N ILE A 285 -8.29 25.02 -4.52
CA ILE A 285 -8.74 24.24 -3.36
C ILE A 285 -7.55 23.95 -2.46
N ASN A 286 -7.64 24.37 -1.20
CA ASN A 286 -6.60 24.06 -0.22
C ASN A 286 -6.73 22.60 0.24
N VAL A 287 -5.71 21.80 -0.05
CA VAL A 287 -5.59 20.42 0.42
C VAL A 287 -4.98 20.41 1.83
N SER A 288 -5.56 19.60 2.71
CA SER A 288 -5.08 19.39 4.08
C SER A 288 -4.37 18.05 4.27
N ASP A 289 -4.75 17.02 3.51
CA ASP A 289 -4.10 15.71 3.57
C ASP A 289 -4.19 14.95 2.24
N VAL A 290 -3.22 14.06 2.00
CA VAL A 290 -3.16 13.21 0.80
C VAL A 290 -2.62 11.82 1.14
N SER A 291 -3.15 10.78 0.50
CA SER A 291 -2.59 9.43 0.58
C SER A 291 -2.74 8.68 -0.75
N CYS A 292 -1.69 7.98 -1.14
CA CYS A 292 -1.67 7.11 -2.32
C CYS A 292 -1.76 5.65 -1.86
N GLY A 293 -2.68 4.90 -2.47
CA GLY A 293 -2.71 3.45 -2.40
C GLY A 293 -1.86 2.83 -3.51
N LEU A 294 -2.18 1.60 -3.91
CA LEU A 294 -1.46 0.95 -5.03
C LEU A 294 -1.66 1.76 -6.33
N ASP A 295 -2.92 1.88 -6.75
CA ASP A 295 -3.32 2.48 -8.03
C ASP A 295 -4.45 3.52 -7.83
N HIS A 296 -4.70 3.93 -6.58
CA HIS A 296 -5.69 4.94 -6.23
C HIS A 296 -5.13 6.00 -5.30
N SER A 297 -5.86 7.09 -5.17
CA SER A 297 -5.45 8.26 -4.41
C SER A 297 -6.63 8.84 -3.65
N LEU A 298 -6.35 9.34 -2.44
CA LEU A 298 -7.28 10.06 -1.59
C LEU A 298 -6.73 11.44 -1.33
N VAL A 299 -7.58 12.46 -1.47
CA VAL A 299 -7.24 13.86 -1.21
C VAL A 299 -8.29 14.42 -0.26
N LEU A 300 -7.85 14.97 0.86
CA LEU A 300 -8.71 15.64 1.83
C LEU A 300 -8.50 17.16 1.75
N CYS A 301 -9.56 17.88 1.46
CA CYS A 301 -9.57 19.34 1.37
C CYS A 301 -9.81 19.98 2.75
N CYS A 302 -9.36 21.22 2.94
CA CYS A 302 -9.50 21.96 4.20
C CYS A 302 -10.96 22.25 4.59
N ASP A 303 -11.87 22.26 3.63
CA ASP A 303 -13.31 22.41 3.84
C ASP A 303 -13.99 21.11 4.32
N GLY A 304 -13.24 20.01 4.43
CA GLY A 304 -13.75 18.69 4.78
C GLY A 304 -14.16 17.84 3.58
N THR A 305 -14.06 18.33 2.35
CA THR A 305 -14.34 17.55 1.14
C THR A 305 -13.31 16.43 0.98
N LEU A 306 -13.77 15.19 0.90
CA LEU A 306 -12.94 14.01 0.62
C LEU A 306 -13.09 13.61 -0.84
N LEU A 307 -11.99 13.62 -1.59
CA LEU A 307 -11.91 13.27 -3.00
C LEU A 307 -11.11 11.98 -3.21
N SER A 308 -11.45 11.24 -4.26
CA SER A 308 -10.74 10.04 -4.68
C SER A 308 -10.61 9.93 -6.20
N CYS A 309 -9.53 9.30 -6.66
CA CYS A 309 -9.30 8.98 -8.09
C CYS A 309 -8.41 7.74 -8.24
N GLY A 310 -8.33 7.19 -9.46
CA GLY A 310 -7.56 5.99 -9.78
C GLY A 310 -8.40 4.73 -9.98
N ASP A 311 -7.81 3.56 -9.73
CA ASP A 311 -8.47 2.26 -9.84
C ASP A 311 -9.58 2.10 -8.78
N ASN A 312 -10.74 1.60 -9.21
CA ASN A 312 -11.88 1.29 -8.34
C ASN A 312 -12.29 -0.19 -8.37
N THR A 313 -11.39 -1.10 -8.80
CA THR A 313 -11.70 -2.53 -9.00
C THR A 313 -12.30 -3.19 -7.74
N TYR A 314 -11.93 -2.70 -6.56
CA TYR A 314 -12.38 -3.21 -5.27
C TYR A 314 -13.30 -2.22 -4.52
N GLY A 315 -13.77 -1.15 -5.17
CA GLY A 315 -14.54 -0.09 -4.53
C GLY A 315 -13.70 0.82 -3.62
N GLN A 316 -12.37 0.83 -3.77
CA GLN A 316 -11.44 1.58 -2.90
C GLN A 316 -11.52 3.10 -3.06
N LEU A 317 -12.22 3.60 -4.09
CA LEU A 317 -12.54 5.01 -4.23
C LEU A 317 -13.70 5.44 -3.33
N GLY A 318 -14.50 4.50 -2.81
CA GLY A 318 -15.61 4.80 -1.91
C GLY A 318 -16.77 5.53 -2.59
N ARG A 319 -16.94 5.30 -3.89
CA ARG A 319 -17.95 5.91 -4.75
C ARG A 319 -18.33 4.96 -5.86
N THR A 320 -19.57 5.09 -6.34
CA THR A 320 -20.11 4.38 -7.50
C THR A 320 -19.90 5.14 -8.80
N THR A 321 -19.87 6.48 -8.71
CA THR A 321 -19.57 7.34 -9.86
C THR A 321 -18.17 7.00 -10.37
N GLU A 322 -18.03 6.75 -11.66
CA GLU A 322 -16.74 6.51 -12.32
C GLU A 322 -16.18 7.79 -12.96
N GLY A 323 -14.87 7.82 -13.18
CA GLY A 323 -14.22 8.96 -13.83
C GLY A 323 -12.75 9.10 -13.46
N SER A 324 -11.97 9.67 -14.37
CA SER A 324 -10.53 9.91 -14.20
C SER A 324 -10.18 11.16 -13.39
N LYS A 325 -11.17 12.02 -13.09
CA LYS A 325 -11.04 13.19 -12.21
C LYS A 325 -11.01 12.78 -10.73
N LEU A 326 -10.49 13.67 -9.90
CA LEU A 326 -10.80 13.65 -8.47
C LEU A 326 -12.29 13.93 -8.26
N LEU A 327 -12.99 12.97 -7.67
CA LEU A 327 -14.42 13.04 -7.42
C LEU A 327 -14.74 12.77 -5.95
N PRO A 328 -15.82 13.35 -5.42
CA PRO A 328 -16.22 13.15 -4.04
C PRO A 328 -16.43 11.68 -3.68
N VAL A 329 -15.95 11.30 -2.50
CA VAL A 329 -16.25 10.02 -1.86
C VAL A 329 -17.69 10.09 -1.31
N GLU A 330 -18.47 9.04 -1.53
CA GLU A 330 -19.86 8.97 -1.06
C GLU A 330 -19.88 8.65 0.44
N THR A 331 -20.19 9.64 1.28
CA THR A 331 -20.32 9.44 2.73
C THR A 331 -21.76 9.68 3.19
N ASN A 332 -22.39 8.66 3.78
CA ASN A 332 -23.79 8.70 4.21
C ASN A 332 -24.02 9.34 5.59
N PHE A 333 -22.99 9.96 6.17
CA PHE A 333 -23.00 10.40 7.55
C PHE A 333 -22.28 11.74 7.70
N ASN A 334 -22.73 12.56 8.64
CA ASN A 334 -22.11 13.83 8.97
C ASN A 334 -20.88 13.60 9.86
N PHE A 335 -19.75 13.30 9.21
CA PHE A 335 -18.45 13.19 9.87
C PHE A 335 -17.58 14.35 9.45
N LYS A 336 -16.72 14.82 10.36
CA LYS A 336 -15.65 15.76 10.02
C LYS A 336 -14.35 15.01 9.78
N PRO A 337 -13.86 14.89 8.53
CA PRO A 337 -12.58 14.25 8.25
C PRO A 337 -11.41 14.89 8.99
N LEU A 338 -10.44 14.06 9.39
CA LEU A 338 -9.22 14.49 10.08
C LEU A 338 -7.96 14.06 9.32
N SER A 339 -7.92 12.84 8.79
CA SER A 339 -6.79 12.33 8.00
C SER A 339 -7.18 11.13 7.15
N VAL A 340 -6.45 10.89 6.07
CA VAL A 340 -6.69 9.76 5.16
C VAL A 340 -5.49 8.81 5.09
N SER A 341 -5.76 7.53 4.86
CA SER A 341 -4.72 6.55 4.58
C SER A 341 -5.19 5.51 3.56
N ALA A 342 -4.37 5.26 2.54
CA ALA A 342 -4.67 4.36 1.45
C ALA A 342 -3.70 3.17 1.44
N GLY A 343 -4.25 1.96 1.41
CA GLY A 343 -3.51 0.70 1.32
C GLY A 343 -3.49 0.15 -0.12
N LEU A 344 -3.25 -1.17 -0.27
CA LEU A 344 -3.15 -1.76 -1.62
C LEU A 344 -4.43 -1.62 -2.45
N GLY A 345 -5.57 -1.76 -1.81
CA GLY A 345 -6.87 -1.64 -2.47
C GLY A 345 -7.96 -1.36 -1.46
N HIS A 346 -7.62 -0.72 -0.34
CA HIS A 346 -8.56 -0.30 0.68
C HIS A 346 -8.12 1.06 1.20
N SER A 347 -9.04 1.73 1.87
CA SER A 347 -8.92 3.11 2.29
C SER A 347 -9.44 3.25 3.71
N LEU A 348 -8.82 4.14 4.47
CA LEU A 348 -9.17 4.50 5.83
C LEU A 348 -9.36 6.00 5.93
N LEU A 349 -10.37 6.41 6.68
CA LEU A 349 -10.62 7.79 7.07
C LEU A 349 -10.64 7.85 8.59
N LEU A 350 -9.81 8.71 9.18
CA LEU A 350 -9.99 9.17 10.54
C LEU A 350 -10.93 10.37 10.50
N CYS A 351 -11.99 10.36 11.31
CA CYS A 351 -12.95 11.45 11.34
C CYS A 351 -13.50 11.67 12.75
N LYS A 352 -14.06 12.85 13.00
CA LYS A 352 -14.79 13.16 14.23
C LYS A 352 -16.28 12.95 14.02
N THR A 353 -16.95 12.32 14.98
CA THR A 353 -18.41 12.18 14.96
C THR A 353 -19.06 13.48 15.42
N GLU A 354 -20.01 13.99 14.63
CA GLU A 354 -20.87 15.09 15.05
C GLU A 354 -22.09 14.49 15.76
N SER A 355 -21.96 14.25 17.07
CA SER A 355 -23.12 13.94 17.93
C SER A 355 -23.53 15.20 18.69
N GLU A 356 -24.85 15.45 18.78
CA GLU A 356 -25.44 16.55 19.54
C GLU A 356 -25.24 16.40 21.06
N HIS A 357 -24.87 15.20 21.54
CA HIS A 357 -24.55 14.94 22.93
C HIS A 357 -23.02 14.98 23.15
N GLU A 358 -22.60 15.68 24.21
CA GLU A 358 -21.26 16.26 24.47
C GLU A 358 -20.00 15.35 24.37
N ASN A 359 -20.12 14.07 24.04
CA ASN A 359 -18.97 13.18 23.89
C ASN A 359 -18.57 13.02 22.42
N LYS A 360 -17.92 14.05 21.86
CA LYS A 360 -17.34 13.97 20.51
C LYS A 360 -16.14 13.02 20.52
N SER A 361 -16.32 11.79 20.02
CA SER A 361 -15.24 10.81 19.87
C SER A 361 -14.75 10.75 18.43
N ASN A 362 -13.46 10.48 18.23
CA ASN A 362 -12.98 10.13 16.91
C ASN A 362 -13.49 8.73 16.49
N ALA A 363 -13.65 8.52 15.20
CA ALA A 363 -14.06 7.28 14.57
C ALA A 363 -13.18 6.99 13.34
N VAL A 364 -13.19 5.72 12.92
CA VAL A 364 -12.50 5.28 11.70
C VAL A 364 -13.53 4.71 10.74
N LEU A 365 -13.56 5.23 9.52
CA LEU A 365 -14.26 4.59 8.41
C LEU A 365 -13.26 3.81 7.57
N SER A 366 -13.71 2.69 7.01
CA SER A 366 -12.92 1.89 6.06
C SER A 366 -13.77 1.51 4.85
N TRP A 367 -13.14 1.30 3.70
CA TRP A 367 -13.77 0.80 2.46
C TRP A 367 -12.73 0.24 1.48
N GLY A 368 -13.20 -0.42 0.43
CA GLY A 368 -12.41 -1.14 -0.56
C GLY A 368 -12.27 -2.63 -0.26
N TRP A 369 -11.20 -3.24 -0.78
CA TRP A 369 -10.91 -4.66 -0.72
C TRP A 369 -10.89 -5.22 0.70
N ASN A 370 -11.67 -6.28 0.98
CA ASN A 370 -11.74 -6.90 2.31
C ASN A 370 -11.36 -8.39 2.39
N ARG A 371 -10.74 -8.98 1.36
CA ARG A 371 -10.47 -10.45 1.34
C ARG A 371 -9.49 -10.94 2.41
N SER A 372 -8.72 -10.04 3.02
CA SER A 372 -7.85 -10.32 4.17
C SER A 372 -8.42 -9.81 5.49
N SER A 373 -9.70 -9.39 5.51
CA SER A 373 -10.34 -8.73 6.65
C SER A 373 -9.69 -7.40 7.03
N GLN A 374 -9.06 -6.70 6.08
CA GLN A 374 -8.35 -5.43 6.31
C GLN A 374 -9.26 -4.22 6.50
N LEU A 375 -10.57 -4.33 6.26
CA LEU A 375 -11.52 -3.28 6.63
C LEU A 375 -11.85 -3.29 8.13
N GLY A 376 -11.68 -4.44 8.80
CA GLY A 376 -11.97 -4.56 10.24
C GLY A 376 -13.46 -4.51 10.60
N ARG A 377 -14.33 -4.59 9.59
CA ARG A 377 -15.79 -4.52 9.70
C ARG A 377 -16.46 -5.45 8.70
N GLN A 378 -17.74 -5.70 8.93
CA GLN A 378 -18.65 -6.34 7.97
C GLN A 378 -19.34 -5.27 7.09
N GLY A 379 -20.21 -5.70 6.19
CA GLY A 379 -21.01 -4.82 5.32
C GLY A 379 -20.39 -4.58 3.95
N GLN A 380 -20.93 -3.60 3.22
CA GLN A 380 -20.52 -3.29 1.86
C GLN A 380 -19.06 -2.80 1.79
N GLU A 381 -18.32 -3.30 0.80
CA GLU A 381 -16.89 -2.99 0.61
C GLU A 381 -16.70 -1.63 -0.06
N GLY A 382 -17.47 -1.30 -1.11
CA GLY A 382 -17.24 -0.11 -1.95
C GLY A 382 -17.73 1.24 -1.39
N ILE A 383 -18.19 1.28 -0.14
CA ILE A 383 -18.64 2.51 0.52
C ILE A 383 -17.96 2.67 1.89
N PRO A 384 -17.61 3.91 2.31
CA PRO A 384 -17.12 4.19 3.65
C PRO A 384 -18.14 3.78 4.71
N LEU A 385 -17.75 2.87 5.61
CA LEU A 385 -18.55 2.52 6.79
C LEU A 385 -17.67 2.45 8.03
N SER A 386 -18.31 2.66 9.19
CA SER A 386 -17.64 2.69 10.49
C SER A 386 -17.01 1.34 10.85
N VAL A 387 -15.82 1.40 11.44
CA VAL A 387 -15.19 0.25 12.10
C VAL A 387 -15.71 0.19 13.54
N GLU A 388 -16.90 -0.39 13.71
CA GLU A 388 -17.63 -0.43 14.99
C GLU A 388 -16.82 -0.99 16.17
N GLY A 389 -15.86 -1.89 15.88
CA GLY A 389 -14.96 -2.44 16.90
C GLY A 389 -14.04 -1.42 17.58
N LEU A 390 -13.98 -0.17 17.10
CA LEU A 390 -13.22 0.95 17.70
C LEU A 390 -14.11 1.96 18.43
N SER A 391 -15.40 1.66 18.60
CA SER A 391 -16.32 2.55 19.30
C SER A 391 -15.86 2.80 20.74
N GLY A 392 -15.71 4.07 21.12
CA GLY A 392 -15.24 4.48 22.45
C GLY A 392 -13.73 4.38 22.68
N GLU A 393 -12.95 4.02 21.65
CA GLU A 393 -11.48 3.92 21.79
C GLU A 393 -10.73 5.20 21.38
N ASP A 394 -11.44 6.21 20.86
CA ASP A 394 -10.89 7.52 20.45
C ASP A 394 -9.58 7.44 19.62
N PRO A 395 -9.66 6.94 18.37
CA PRO A 395 -8.54 6.88 17.44
C PRO A 395 -7.92 8.25 17.18
N ILE A 396 -6.58 8.33 17.11
CA ILE A 396 -5.84 9.58 16.81
C ILE A 396 -4.94 9.47 15.58
N ALA A 397 -4.65 8.25 15.10
CA ALA A 397 -3.94 8.04 13.83
C ALA A 397 -4.33 6.72 13.18
N VAL A 398 -4.31 6.70 11.84
CA VAL A 398 -4.62 5.52 11.02
C VAL A 398 -3.51 5.25 10.01
N SER A 399 -3.25 3.99 9.71
CA SER A 399 -2.32 3.58 8.66
C SER A 399 -2.82 2.33 7.94
N ALA A 400 -3.08 2.47 6.64
CA ALA A 400 -3.46 1.39 5.75
C ALA A 400 -2.20 0.76 5.13
N GLY A 401 -1.90 -0.48 5.52
CA GLY A 401 -0.80 -1.24 4.95
C GLY A 401 -1.21 -2.01 3.68
N ARG A 402 -0.35 -2.94 3.24
CA ARG A 402 -0.65 -3.73 2.01
C ARG A 402 -1.96 -4.52 2.10
N VAL A 403 -2.23 -5.18 3.22
CA VAL A 403 -3.44 -6.01 3.47
C VAL A 403 -3.75 -6.06 4.96
N HIS A 404 -3.42 -4.99 5.69
CA HIS A 404 -3.66 -4.85 7.12
C HIS A 404 -3.83 -3.36 7.42
N SER A 405 -4.44 -3.06 8.55
CA SER A 405 -4.72 -1.71 9.00
C SER A 405 -4.28 -1.56 10.44
N ILE A 406 -3.77 -0.38 10.78
CA ILE A 406 -3.25 -0.03 12.10
C ILE A 406 -3.94 1.25 12.56
N VAL A 407 -4.28 1.31 13.85
CA VAL A 407 -4.82 2.48 14.52
C VAL A 407 -4.06 2.73 15.82
N LEU A 408 -3.74 3.99 16.11
CA LEU A 408 -3.27 4.46 17.41
C LEU A 408 -4.41 5.20 18.11
N THR A 409 -4.67 4.90 19.38
CA THR A 409 -5.69 5.58 20.20
C THR A 409 -5.09 6.69 21.06
N SER A 410 -5.93 7.59 21.58
CA SER A 410 -5.49 8.64 22.52
C SER A 410 -4.95 8.07 23.84
N LYS A 411 -5.29 6.82 24.17
CA LYS A 411 -4.74 6.07 25.31
C LYS A 411 -3.32 5.51 25.05
N GLY A 412 -2.79 5.66 23.83
CA GLY A 412 -1.50 5.10 23.44
C GLY A 412 -1.55 3.62 23.03
N GLU A 413 -2.74 3.06 22.82
CA GLU A 413 -2.92 1.66 22.41
C GLU A 413 -2.84 1.53 20.90
N VAL A 414 -2.27 0.42 20.40
CA VAL A 414 -2.18 0.14 18.96
C VAL A 414 -3.09 -1.03 18.61
N TRP A 415 -4.06 -0.76 17.74
CA TRP A 415 -5.00 -1.73 17.22
C TRP A 415 -4.60 -2.14 15.81
N VAL A 416 -4.61 -3.44 15.51
CA VAL A 416 -4.22 -3.96 14.20
C VAL A 416 -5.17 -5.07 13.74
N TRP A 417 -5.56 -5.04 12.47
CA TRP A 417 -6.36 -6.10 11.85
C TRP A 417 -5.97 -6.36 10.40
N GLY A 418 -6.48 -7.45 9.82
CA GLY A 418 -6.16 -7.89 8.46
C GLY A 418 -5.24 -9.11 8.41
N SER A 419 -4.34 -9.18 7.42
CA SER A 419 -3.48 -10.35 7.18
C SER A 419 -2.30 -10.44 8.15
N GLY A 420 -2.23 -11.53 8.92
CA GLY A 420 -1.09 -11.93 9.77
C GLY A 420 0.13 -12.48 9.05
N ARG A 421 0.08 -12.67 7.72
CA ARG A 421 1.16 -13.32 6.97
C ARG A 421 2.46 -12.52 7.11
N ASN A 422 3.58 -13.22 7.33
CA ASN A 422 4.90 -12.63 7.57
C ASN A 422 5.04 -11.85 8.89
N GLY A 423 4.14 -12.05 9.86
CA GLY A 423 4.27 -11.45 11.19
C GLY A 423 3.96 -9.95 11.25
N ARG A 424 3.40 -9.38 10.17
CA ARG A 424 3.15 -7.93 10.02
C ARG A 424 2.16 -7.33 11.02
N LEU A 425 1.44 -8.17 11.76
CA LEU A 425 0.55 -7.72 12.84
C LEU A 425 1.27 -7.61 14.19
N GLY A 426 2.53 -8.07 14.31
CA GLY A 426 3.29 -8.04 15.58
C GLY A 426 2.89 -9.10 16.61
N LEU A 427 1.96 -10.01 16.30
CA LEU A 427 1.25 -10.87 17.28
C LEU A 427 1.93 -12.20 17.67
N GLY A 428 3.20 -12.44 17.33
CA GLY A 428 3.89 -13.66 17.80
C GLY A 428 3.52 -14.99 17.12
N ALA A 429 2.45 -15.08 16.32
CA ALA A 429 2.07 -16.30 15.60
C ALA A 429 1.31 -15.98 14.30
N ARG A 430 1.29 -16.95 13.36
CA ARG A 430 0.56 -16.92 12.06
C ARG A 430 -0.97 -16.91 12.21
N GLN A 431 -1.54 -16.27 13.23
CA GLN A 431 -2.98 -16.24 13.42
C GLN A 431 -3.61 -15.18 12.51
N THR A 432 -4.38 -15.69 11.55
CA THR A 432 -5.39 -14.92 10.82
C THR A 432 -6.64 -14.89 11.67
N ARG A 433 -7.15 -13.67 11.94
CA ARG A 433 -8.41 -13.31 12.62
C ARG A 433 -8.36 -13.30 14.15
N GLN A 434 -8.37 -12.08 14.70
CA GLN A 434 -9.40 -11.51 15.58
C GLN A 434 -8.88 -10.15 16.06
N SER A 435 -9.75 -9.13 16.11
CA SER A 435 -9.48 -7.86 16.78
C SER A 435 -9.14 -8.17 18.24
N LEU A 436 -7.90 -7.90 18.65
CA LEU A 436 -7.47 -8.14 20.02
C LEU A 436 -6.72 -6.91 20.52
N ARG A 437 -7.22 -6.40 21.65
CA ARG A 437 -6.65 -5.36 22.50
C ARG A 437 -5.26 -5.80 22.98
N PHE A 438 -4.26 -4.91 22.92
CA PHE A 438 -2.92 -5.12 23.48
C PHE A 438 -2.66 -4.18 24.64
#